data_AF-L1N6N6-F1
#
_entry.id   AF-L1N6N6-F1
#
_cell.length_a   1.000
_cell.length_b   1.000
_cell.length_c   1.000
_cell.angle_alpha   90.00
_cell.angle_beta   90.00
_cell.angle_gamma   90.00
#
_symmetry.space_group_name_H-M   'P 1'
#
loop_
_entity.id
_entity.type
_entity.pdbx_description
1 polymer ?
#
loop_
_entity_poly.entity_id
_entity_poly.type
_entity_poly.pdbx_seq_one_letter_code
_entity_poly.pdbx_strand_id
1 'polypeptide(L)'
;MKIAIFCSANDKIDPDFFKETAHLGRRCAEEGHTIVFGGTNQGLMDCVAKAAHEAGGQVVGIVPTIIEKGGHSSAYMDIHIPCVNLSDRKELMNTQCDIAVALPGGIGTLDEIFTLAASATIGYHNKRVVLFNIKGFWDALLHLLDHLQAQGMIRGNYRQTIVVANSVDEFFQLLQQTD
;
A
#
# COMPACT_ATOMS: atom_id res chain seq x y z
N MET A 1 8.04 11.24 4.57
CA MET A 1 7.34 10.97 3.28
C MET A 1 5.91 10.54 3.55
N LYS A 2 5.06 10.52 2.54
CA LYS A 2 3.72 9.91 2.57
C LYS A 2 3.76 8.53 1.91
N ILE A 3 3.40 7.50 2.65
CA ILE A 3 3.42 6.09 2.21
C ILE A 3 1.99 5.62 2.02
N ALA A 4 1.60 5.33 0.77
CA ALA A 4 0.31 4.70 0.49
C ALA A 4 0.34 3.22 0.86
N ILE A 5 -0.68 2.73 1.56
CA ILE A 5 -0.85 1.32 1.92
C ILE A 5 -2.06 0.75 1.20
N PHE A 6 -1.82 -0.27 0.37
CA PHE A 6 -2.83 -1.08 -0.30
C PHE A 6 -2.80 -2.49 0.28
N CYS A 7 -3.95 -3.00 0.76
CA CYS A 7 -3.99 -4.26 1.50
C CYS A 7 -5.39 -4.88 1.58
N SER A 8 -5.48 -6.09 2.14
CA SER A 8 -6.75 -6.78 2.38
C SER A 8 -7.57 -6.16 3.52
N ALA A 9 -8.88 -6.04 3.32
CA ALA A 9 -9.86 -5.72 4.37
C ALA A 9 -10.44 -6.97 5.07
N ASN A 10 -9.93 -8.17 4.78
CA ASN A 10 -10.44 -9.41 5.38
C ASN A 10 -9.78 -9.70 6.74
N ASP A 11 -10.59 -9.83 7.79
CA ASP A 11 -10.13 -10.15 9.16
C ASP A 11 -9.73 -11.62 9.35
N LYS A 12 -10.20 -12.51 8.48
CA LYS A 12 -10.02 -13.97 8.61
C LYS A 12 -8.89 -14.46 7.70
N ILE A 13 -7.69 -13.95 7.94
CA ILE A 13 -6.45 -14.31 7.23
C ILE A 13 -5.33 -14.63 8.23
N ASP A 14 -4.17 -15.05 7.72
CA ASP A 14 -3.03 -15.45 8.54
C ASP A 14 -2.63 -14.34 9.54
N PRO A 15 -2.58 -14.63 10.86
CA PRO A 15 -2.18 -13.66 11.89
C PRO A 15 -0.79 -13.05 11.69
N ASP A 16 0.13 -13.75 11.02
CA ASP A 16 1.46 -13.20 10.72
C ASP A 16 1.36 -11.95 9.82
N PHE A 17 0.33 -11.87 8.96
CA PHE A 17 0.09 -10.67 8.15
C PHE A 17 -0.26 -9.46 9.02
N PHE A 18 -1.06 -9.64 10.07
CA PHE A 18 -1.38 -8.56 11.00
C PHE A 18 -0.17 -8.14 11.83
N LYS A 19 0.63 -9.11 12.29
CA LYS A 19 1.84 -8.83 13.07
C LYS A 19 2.82 -7.96 12.29
N GLU A 20 3.16 -8.36 11.07
CA GLU A 20 4.11 -7.61 10.24
C GLU A 20 3.51 -6.28 9.74
N THR A 21 2.20 -6.22 9.50
CA THR A 21 1.49 -4.98 9.16
C THR A 21 1.57 -3.96 10.30
N ALA A 22 1.32 -4.38 11.54
CA ALA A 22 1.44 -3.52 12.71
C ALA A 22 2.88 -3.06 12.93
N HIS A 23 3.85 -3.95 12.73
CA HIS A 23 5.28 -3.61 12.83
C HIS A 23 5.67 -2.54 11.80
N LEU A 24 5.22 -2.70 10.53
CA LEU A 24 5.44 -1.71 9.49
C LEU A 24 4.80 -0.35 9.85
N GLY A 25 3.52 -0.35 10.25
CA GLY A 25 2.79 0.88 10.58
C GLY A 25 3.44 1.66 11.73
N ARG A 26 3.82 0.96 12.81
CA ARG A 26 4.55 1.54 13.94
C ARG A 26 5.87 2.16 13.51
N ARG A 27 6.69 1.43 12.76
CA ARG A 27 8.01 1.94 12.37
C ARG A 27 7.92 3.11 11.40
N CYS A 28 6.94 3.12 10.50
CA CYS A 28 6.67 4.29 9.66
C CYS A 28 6.40 5.54 10.50
N ALA A 29 5.60 5.42 11.56
CA ALA A 29 5.34 6.54 12.48
C ALA A 29 6.60 6.99 13.24
N GLU A 30 7.36 6.04 13.79
CA GLU A 30 8.60 6.30 14.53
C GLU A 30 9.66 7.01 13.67
N GLU A 31 9.71 6.71 12.37
CA GLU A 31 10.60 7.34 11.37
C GLU A 31 10.01 8.63 10.75
N GLY A 32 8.90 9.15 11.31
CA GLY A 32 8.29 10.41 10.89
C GLY A 32 7.62 10.36 9.51
N HIS A 33 7.17 9.18 9.07
CA HIS A 33 6.41 9.01 7.83
C HIS A 33 4.89 9.04 8.09
N THR A 34 4.15 9.56 7.11
CA THR A 34 2.68 9.60 7.12
C THR A 34 2.14 8.36 6.41
N ILE A 35 1.15 7.67 7.01
CA ILE A 35 0.41 6.59 6.35
C ILE A 35 -0.77 7.19 5.58
N VAL A 36 -0.95 6.76 4.32
CA VAL A 36 -2.12 7.08 3.49
C VAL A 36 -2.80 5.76 3.13
N PHE A 37 -4.08 5.61 3.42
CA PHE A 37 -4.77 4.32 3.21
C PHE A 37 -6.25 4.48 2.83
N GLY A 38 -6.91 3.35 2.58
CA GLY A 38 -8.29 3.27 2.09
C GLY A 38 -9.41 3.57 3.10
N GLY A 39 -9.06 3.88 4.35
CA GLY A 39 -9.99 4.45 5.32
C GLY A 39 -10.94 3.49 6.04
N THR A 40 -10.85 2.18 5.79
CA THR A 40 -11.79 1.20 6.38
C THR A 40 -11.32 0.71 7.76
N ASN A 41 -12.26 0.30 8.62
CA ASN A 41 -12.02 -0.27 9.94
C ASN A 41 -11.87 -1.81 9.94
N GLN A 42 -11.37 -2.40 8.86
CA GLN A 42 -11.33 -3.85 8.67
C GLN A 42 -9.96 -4.33 8.18
N GLY A 43 -9.60 -5.55 8.57
CA GLY A 43 -8.42 -6.27 8.10
C GLY A 43 -7.12 -5.52 8.35
N LEU A 44 -6.20 -5.63 7.38
CA LEU A 44 -4.88 -5.02 7.45
C LEU A 44 -4.95 -3.49 7.36
N MET A 45 -6.04 -2.93 6.80
CA MET A 45 -6.22 -1.47 6.69
C MET A 45 -6.33 -0.81 8.07
N ASP A 46 -7.20 -1.32 8.94
CA ASP A 46 -7.32 -0.78 10.29
C ASP A 46 -6.08 -1.09 11.13
N CYS A 47 -5.47 -2.27 10.91
CA CYS A 47 -4.25 -2.68 11.60
C CYS A 47 -3.09 -1.70 11.39
N VAL A 48 -2.80 -1.31 10.14
CA VAL A 48 -1.70 -0.38 9.84
C VAL A 48 -2.02 1.03 10.34
N ALA A 49 -3.26 1.48 10.18
CA ALA A 49 -3.72 2.80 10.63
C ALA A 49 -3.60 2.92 12.15
N LYS A 50 -4.13 1.94 12.88
CA LYS A 50 -4.02 1.86 14.34
C LYS A 50 -2.58 1.89 14.80
N ALA A 51 -1.73 1.03 14.25
CA ALA A 51 -0.35 0.90 14.69
C ALA A 51 0.46 2.19 14.47
N ALA A 52 0.23 2.89 13.36
CA ALA A 52 0.87 4.17 13.08
C ALA A 52 0.35 5.29 14.00
N HIS A 53 -0.98 5.38 14.17
CA HIS A 53 -1.61 6.39 15.01
C HIS A 53 -1.21 6.25 16.49
N GLU A 54 -1.25 5.03 17.04
CA GLU A 54 -0.84 4.75 18.43
C GLU A 54 0.65 5.03 18.68
N ALA A 55 1.48 5.00 17.63
CA ALA A 55 2.90 5.36 17.68
C ALA A 55 3.14 6.88 17.48
N GLY A 56 2.08 7.69 17.37
CA GLY A 56 2.16 9.14 17.21
C GLY A 56 2.41 9.61 15.77
N GLY A 57 2.28 8.72 14.79
CA GLY A 57 2.39 9.06 13.36
C GLY A 57 1.08 9.64 12.82
N GLN A 58 1.19 10.39 11.72
CA GLN A 58 0.02 10.92 11.02
C GLN A 58 -0.59 9.87 10.09
N VAL A 59 -1.92 9.74 10.12
CA VAL A 59 -2.70 8.84 9.26
C VAL A 59 -3.74 9.63 8.45
N VAL A 60 -3.70 9.43 7.13
CA VAL A 60 -4.63 10.03 6.16
C VAL A 60 -5.51 8.94 5.55
N GLY A 61 -6.82 9.05 5.74
CA GLY A 61 -7.81 8.16 5.14
C GLY A 61 -8.45 8.76 3.90
N ILE A 62 -8.41 8.03 2.79
CA ILE A 62 -9.21 8.34 1.59
C ILE A 62 -10.45 7.43 1.61
N VAL A 63 -11.61 8.00 1.98
CA VAL A 63 -12.79 7.22 2.36
C VAL A 63 -13.91 7.38 1.33
N PRO A 64 -14.38 6.28 0.71
CA PRO A 64 -15.58 6.35 -0.12
C PRO A 64 -16.82 6.65 0.69
N THR A 65 -17.72 7.49 0.15
CA THR A 65 -19.01 7.80 0.78
C THR A 65 -19.84 6.56 1.16
N ILE A 66 -19.70 5.45 0.42
CA ILE A 66 -20.39 4.20 0.73
C ILE A 66 -19.85 3.51 2.01
N ILE A 67 -18.55 3.63 2.28
CA ILE A 67 -17.90 3.10 3.49
C ILE A 67 -18.31 3.92 4.70
N GLU A 68 -18.33 5.24 4.57
CA GLU A 68 -18.80 6.16 5.61
C GLU A 68 -20.24 5.86 6.01
N LYS A 69 -21.14 5.78 5.03
CA LYS A 69 -22.56 5.47 5.27
C LYS A 69 -22.78 4.08 5.86
N GLY A 70 -21.86 3.15 5.60
CA GLY A 70 -21.87 1.81 6.17
C GLY A 70 -21.35 1.71 7.61
N GLY A 71 -20.80 2.79 8.18
CA GLY A 71 -20.21 2.76 9.53
C GLY A 71 -18.90 1.97 9.59
N HIS A 72 -18.21 1.84 8.45
CA HIS A 72 -16.98 1.05 8.32
C HIS A 72 -15.72 1.92 8.24
N SER A 73 -15.79 3.18 8.65
CA SER A 73 -14.63 4.08 8.70
C SER A 73 -13.74 3.77 9.91
N SER A 74 -12.42 3.76 9.71
CA SER A 74 -11.46 3.62 10.80
C SER A 74 -11.55 4.79 11.79
N ALA A 75 -11.29 4.52 13.07
CA ALA A 75 -11.18 5.56 14.10
C ALA A 75 -9.76 6.15 14.19
N TYR A 76 -8.78 5.53 13.53
CA TYR A 76 -7.35 5.85 13.66
C TYR A 76 -6.86 6.74 12.52
N MET A 77 -7.64 7.76 12.16
CA MET A 77 -7.33 8.69 11.05
C MET A 77 -7.32 10.12 11.58
N ASP A 78 -6.24 10.84 11.30
CA ASP A 78 -6.10 12.24 11.68
C ASP A 78 -6.67 13.16 10.60
N ILE A 79 -6.55 12.75 9.34
CA ILE A 79 -7.06 13.48 8.18
C ILE A 79 -8.01 12.58 7.41
N HIS A 80 -9.21 13.11 7.17
CA HIS A 80 -10.26 12.44 6.44
C HIS A 80 -10.50 13.13 5.10
N ILE A 81 -10.29 12.40 4.00
CA ILE A 81 -10.51 12.89 2.63
C ILE A 81 -11.63 12.05 1.99
N PRO A 82 -12.82 12.62 1.77
CA PRO A 82 -13.91 11.89 1.15
C PRO A 82 -13.67 11.69 -0.35
N CYS A 83 -14.15 10.57 -0.89
CA CYS A 83 -14.19 10.29 -2.32
C CYS A 83 -15.52 9.65 -2.75
N VAL A 84 -15.85 9.79 -4.02
CA VAL A 84 -17.17 9.44 -4.59
C VAL A 84 -17.21 8.00 -5.08
N ASN A 85 -16.12 7.49 -5.65
CA ASN A 85 -16.05 6.16 -6.26
C ASN A 85 -14.64 5.54 -6.13
N LEU A 86 -14.36 4.47 -6.89
CA LEU A 86 -13.07 3.79 -6.86
C LEU A 86 -12.00 4.52 -7.69
N SER A 87 -12.39 5.18 -8.77
CA SER A 87 -11.45 5.85 -9.68
C SER A 87 -10.85 7.09 -9.02
N ASP A 88 -11.69 7.97 -8.46
CA ASP A 88 -11.21 9.16 -7.75
C ASP A 88 -10.50 8.79 -6.43
N ARG A 89 -10.91 7.72 -5.75
CA ARG A 89 -10.16 7.15 -4.62
C ARG A 89 -8.72 6.84 -5.01
N LYS A 90 -8.51 6.10 -6.10
CA LYS A 90 -7.16 5.74 -6.57
C LYS A 90 -6.37 6.98 -6.98
N GLU A 91 -6.99 7.93 -7.67
CA GLU A 91 -6.35 9.19 -8.04
C GLU A 91 -5.88 9.98 -6.82
N LEU A 92 -6.72 10.09 -5.79
CA LEU A 92 -6.39 10.75 -4.52
C LEU A 92 -5.27 10.01 -3.79
N MET A 93 -5.35 8.69 -3.65
CA MET A 93 -4.28 7.90 -3.02
C MET A 93 -2.95 8.05 -3.77
N ASN A 94 -2.97 7.99 -5.09
CA ASN A 94 -1.79 8.17 -5.94
C ASN A 94 -1.22 9.58 -5.82
N THR A 95 -2.06 10.61 -5.70
CA THR A 95 -1.62 12.01 -5.54
C THR A 95 -1.06 12.26 -4.15
N GLN A 96 -1.60 11.59 -3.13
CA GLN A 96 -1.23 11.78 -1.73
C GLN A 96 -0.03 10.94 -1.27
N CYS A 97 0.65 10.20 -2.13
CA CYS A 97 1.82 9.40 -1.74
C CYS A 97 3.09 9.71 -2.52
N ASP A 98 4.24 9.45 -1.90
CA ASP A 98 5.56 9.48 -2.55
C ASP A 98 5.97 8.06 -3.00
N ILE A 99 5.51 7.05 -2.27
CA ILE A 99 5.72 5.62 -2.52
C ILE A 99 4.48 4.84 -2.08
N ALA A 100 4.23 3.70 -2.71
CA ALA A 100 3.17 2.78 -2.30
C ALA A 100 3.73 1.45 -1.80
N VAL A 101 3.05 0.85 -0.83
CA VAL A 101 3.33 -0.48 -0.29
C VAL A 101 2.09 -1.35 -0.45
N ALA A 102 2.31 -2.54 -1.00
CA ALA A 102 1.32 -3.59 -1.15
C ALA A 102 1.54 -4.66 -0.09
N LEU A 103 0.75 -4.61 0.99
CA LEU A 103 0.64 -5.71 1.94
C LEU A 103 -0.25 -6.82 1.35
N PRO A 104 -0.28 -8.03 1.93
CA PRO A 104 -1.14 -9.11 1.46
C PRO A 104 -2.57 -8.67 1.17
N GLY A 105 -3.03 -8.97 -0.04
CA GLY A 105 -4.18 -8.31 -0.64
C GLY A 105 -4.79 -9.10 -1.80
N GLY A 106 -6.00 -8.69 -2.20
CA GLY A 106 -6.77 -9.35 -3.26
C GLY A 106 -6.88 -8.50 -4.52
N ILE A 107 -8.00 -8.66 -5.23
CA ILE A 107 -8.29 -7.95 -6.49
C ILE A 107 -8.17 -6.43 -6.33
N GLY A 108 -8.69 -5.86 -5.24
CA GLY A 108 -8.60 -4.42 -5.00
C GLY A 108 -7.16 -3.94 -4.87
N THR A 109 -6.35 -4.65 -4.09
CA THR A 109 -4.91 -4.35 -3.95
C THR A 109 -4.17 -4.46 -5.28
N LEU A 110 -4.47 -5.48 -6.09
CA LEU A 110 -3.90 -5.64 -7.44
C LEU A 110 -4.30 -4.47 -8.36
N ASP A 111 -5.57 -4.07 -8.35
CA ASP A 111 -6.07 -2.93 -9.13
C ASP A 111 -5.34 -1.62 -8.73
N GLU A 112 -5.17 -1.38 -7.43
CA GLU A 112 -4.47 -0.21 -6.89
C GLU A 112 -3.00 -0.17 -7.34
N ILE A 113 -2.25 -1.27 -7.14
CA ILE A 113 -0.81 -1.29 -7.45
C ILE A 113 -0.53 -1.23 -8.95
N PHE A 114 -1.35 -1.89 -9.78
CA PHE A 114 -1.16 -1.86 -11.23
C PHE A 114 -1.60 -0.53 -11.83
N THR A 115 -2.56 0.16 -11.23
CA THR A 115 -2.89 1.55 -11.61
C THR A 115 -1.69 2.47 -11.39
N LEU A 116 -1.01 2.38 -10.24
CA LEU A 116 0.19 3.19 -9.97
C LEU A 116 1.38 2.76 -10.84
N ALA A 117 1.61 1.46 -11.00
CA ALA A 117 2.73 0.97 -11.81
C ALA A 117 2.55 1.33 -13.30
N ALA A 118 1.36 1.14 -13.87
CA ALA A 118 1.10 1.47 -15.27
C ALA A 118 1.22 2.97 -15.56
N SER A 119 0.81 3.84 -14.62
CA SER A 119 1.00 5.29 -14.78
C SER A 119 2.48 5.70 -14.72
N ALA A 120 3.29 5.02 -13.90
CA ALA A 120 4.74 5.20 -13.89
C ALA A 120 5.40 4.80 -15.22
N THR A 121 5.00 3.68 -15.83
CA THR A 121 5.62 3.23 -17.10
C THR A 121 5.30 4.14 -18.29
N ILE A 122 4.20 4.89 -18.24
CA ILE A 122 3.87 5.94 -19.21
C ILE A 122 4.71 7.21 -18.98
N GLY A 123 5.28 7.38 -17.79
CA GLY A 123 6.10 8.55 -17.43
C GLY A 123 5.34 9.68 -16.75
N TYR A 124 4.13 9.42 -16.22
CA TYR A 124 3.39 10.44 -15.46
C TYR A 124 4.06 10.77 -14.12
N HIS A 125 4.82 9.83 -13.55
CA HIS A 125 5.60 10.00 -12.33
C HIS A 125 6.66 8.90 -12.20
N ASN A 126 7.53 9.04 -11.19
CA ASN A 126 8.59 8.06 -10.88
C ASN A 126 8.36 7.29 -9.57
N LYS A 127 7.15 7.33 -9.01
CA LYS A 127 6.78 6.61 -7.78
C LYS A 127 6.93 5.11 -7.95
N ARG A 128 7.38 4.43 -6.90
CA ARG A 128 7.55 2.97 -6.84
C ARG A 128 6.44 2.29 -6.03
N VAL A 129 6.17 1.04 -6.37
CA VAL A 129 5.37 0.11 -5.57
C VAL A 129 6.34 -0.86 -4.89
N VAL A 130 6.23 -1.00 -3.57
CA VAL A 130 6.91 -2.06 -2.82
C VAL A 130 5.92 -3.19 -2.56
N LEU A 131 6.19 -4.38 -3.08
CA LEU A 131 5.52 -5.60 -2.66
C LEU A 131 6.13 -6.03 -1.32
N PHE A 132 5.36 -5.92 -0.24
CA PHE A 132 5.80 -6.33 1.09
C PHE A 132 5.50 -7.82 1.27
N ASN A 133 6.52 -8.65 1.00
CA ASN A 133 6.40 -10.07 0.68
C ASN A 133 6.39 -10.97 1.92
N ILE A 134 5.41 -10.75 2.81
CA ILE A 134 5.28 -11.54 4.04
C ILE A 134 5.07 -13.01 3.68
N LYS A 135 5.99 -13.88 4.11
CA LYS A 135 5.96 -15.33 3.87
C LYS A 135 5.85 -15.73 2.39
N GLY A 136 6.39 -14.92 1.48
CA GLY A 136 6.32 -15.22 0.04
C GLY A 136 4.94 -15.01 -0.60
N PHE A 137 4.04 -14.24 0.05
CA PHE A 137 2.67 -14.01 -0.44
C PHE A 137 2.62 -13.54 -1.91
N TRP A 138 3.59 -12.72 -2.34
CA TRP A 138 3.66 -12.16 -3.68
C TRP A 138 4.49 -13.00 -4.68
N ASP A 139 5.05 -14.15 -4.28
CA ASP A 139 5.93 -14.96 -5.15
C ASP A 139 5.22 -15.40 -6.44
N ALA A 140 3.95 -15.81 -6.34
CA ALA A 140 3.15 -16.19 -7.49
C ALA A 140 2.94 -15.03 -8.47
N LEU A 141 2.74 -13.81 -7.95
CA LEU A 141 2.62 -12.61 -8.77
C LEU A 141 3.95 -12.27 -9.44
N LEU A 142 5.06 -12.35 -8.72
CA LEU A 142 6.40 -12.10 -9.25
C LEU A 142 6.74 -13.07 -10.39
N HIS A 143 6.41 -14.36 -10.23
CA HIS A 143 6.56 -15.34 -11.31
C HIS A 143 5.73 -14.99 -12.55
N LEU A 144 4.50 -14.50 -12.37
CA LEU A 144 3.67 -14.04 -13.49
C LEU A 144 4.31 -12.84 -14.21
N LEU A 145 4.78 -11.85 -13.45
CA LEU A 145 5.43 -10.66 -14.03
C LEU A 145 6.72 -11.03 -14.76
N ASP A 146 7.50 -11.97 -14.23
CA ASP A 146 8.68 -12.52 -14.89
C ASP A 146 8.34 -13.23 -16.19
N HIS A 147 7.27 -14.02 -16.19
CA HIS A 147 6.78 -14.67 -17.39
C HIS A 147 6.37 -13.66 -18.47
N LEU A 148 5.62 -12.62 -18.10
CA LEU A 148 5.19 -11.56 -19.02
C LEU A 148 6.39 -10.75 -19.57
N GLN A 149 7.39 -10.47 -18.73
CA GLN A 149 8.62 -9.80 -19.17
C GLN A 149 9.43 -10.68 -20.14
N ALA A 150 9.56 -11.98 -19.86
CA ALA A 150 10.23 -12.93 -20.75
C ALA A 150 9.55 -13.05 -22.13
N GLN A 151 8.23 -12.86 -22.17
CA GLN A 151 7.46 -12.82 -23.42
C GLN A 151 7.46 -11.45 -24.13
N GLY A 152 8.13 -10.45 -23.56
CA GLY A 152 8.21 -9.10 -24.13
C GLY A 152 6.92 -8.27 -23.99
N MET A 153 5.98 -8.71 -23.14
CA MET A 153 4.73 -7.98 -22.89
C MET A 153 4.97 -6.73 -22.03
N ILE A 154 5.98 -6.77 -21.16
CA ILE A 154 6.41 -5.62 -20.37
C ILE A 154 7.64 -4.99 -21.02
N ARG A 155 7.54 -3.71 -21.37
CA ARG A 155 8.67 -2.94 -21.91
C ARG A 155 9.56 -2.45 -20.78
N GLY A 156 10.87 -2.47 -21.00
CA GLY A 156 11.86 -2.08 -19.99
C GLY A 156 12.02 -3.15 -18.92
N ASN A 157 12.34 -2.73 -17.69
CA ASN A 157 12.45 -3.62 -16.55
C ASN A 157 11.41 -3.22 -15.50
N TYR A 158 10.38 -4.04 -15.32
CA TYR A 158 9.30 -3.74 -14.36
C TYR A 158 9.82 -3.57 -12.93
N ARG A 159 10.97 -4.18 -12.60
CA ARG A 159 11.61 -4.10 -11.28
C ARG A 159 12.10 -2.69 -10.91
N GLN A 160 12.14 -1.77 -11.87
CA GLN A 160 12.40 -0.35 -11.59
C GLN A 160 11.18 0.34 -10.95
N THR A 161 9.98 -0.15 -11.24
CA THR A 161 8.71 0.40 -10.74
C THR A 161 8.15 -0.43 -9.59
N ILE A 162 8.24 -1.76 -9.67
CA ILE A 162 7.76 -2.69 -8.64
C ILE A 162 8.95 -3.38 -7.99
N VAL A 163 9.23 -3.03 -6.74
CA VAL A 163 10.31 -3.61 -5.93
C VAL A 163 9.74 -4.51 -4.83
N VAL A 164 10.60 -5.31 -4.20
CA VAL A 164 10.19 -6.29 -3.19
C VAL A 164 10.95 -6.03 -1.89
N ALA A 165 10.23 -6.07 -0.77
CA ALA A 165 10.81 -6.11 0.57
C ALA A 165 10.23 -7.30 1.33
N ASN A 166 11.08 -8.16 1.88
CA ASN A 166 10.65 -9.36 2.63
C ASN A 166 10.56 -9.11 4.14
N SER A 167 11.00 -7.93 4.60
CA SER A 167 10.95 -7.51 6.00
C SER A 167 10.82 -6.00 6.11
N VAL A 168 10.45 -5.53 7.29
CA VAL A 168 10.41 -4.10 7.60
C VAL A 168 11.81 -3.48 7.44
N ASP A 169 12.88 -4.16 7.86
CA ASP A 169 14.24 -3.67 7.68
C ASP A 169 14.61 -3.51 6.20
N GLU A 170 14.30 -4.50 5.36
CA GLU A 170 14.52 -4.40 3.92
C GLU A 170 13.73 -3.24 3.29
N PHE A 171 12.49 -3.01 3.73
CA PHE A 171 11.70 -1.87 3.27
C PHE A 171 12.39 -0.54 3.56
N PHE A 172 12.87 -0.32 4.78
CA PHE A 172 13.56 0.93 5.14
C PHE A 172 14.93 1.07 4.45
N GLN A 173 15.64 -0.03 4.20
CA GLN A 173 16.86 0.00 3.36
C GLN A 173 16.54 0.48 1.93
N LEU A 174 15.41 0.06 1.35
CA LEU A 174 15.00 0.51 0.02
C LEU A 174 14.63 2.00 -0.02
N LEU A 175 14.11 2.55 1.08
CA LEU A 175 13.80 3.98 1.18
C LEU A 175 15.08 4.82 1.14
N GLN A 176 16.10 4.42 1.91
CA GLN A 176 17.41 5.13 1.98
C GLN A 176 18.18 5.15 0.65
N GLN A 177 17.89 4.22 -0.26
CA GLN A 177 18.51 4.16 -1.60
C GLN A 177 17.85 5.09 -2.62
N THR A 178 16.80 5.83 -2.23
CA THR A 178 16.03 6.72 -3.12
C THR A 178 16.47 8.19 -3.04
N ASP A 179 17.37 8.52 -2.11
CA ASP A 179 17.98 9.85 -1.95
C ASP A 179 19.29 9.95 -2.75
#